data_AF-A0A522CCL1-F1
#
_entry.id   AF-A0A522CCL1-F1
#
_cell.length_a   1.000
_cell.length_b   1.000
_cell.length_c   1.000
_cell.angle_alpha   90.00
_cell.angle_beta   90.00
_cell.angle_gamma   90.00
#
_symmetry.space_group_name_H-M   'P 1'
#
loop_
_entity.id
_entity.type
_entity.pdbx_description
1 polymer ?
#
loop_
_entity_poly.entity_id
_entity_poly.type
_entity_poly.pdbx_seq_one_letter_code
_entity_poly.pdbx_strand_id
1 'polypeptide(L)'
;MLRDDFNSGSKPDVKTYHIHLYYEVGKESEPQAKALAQQIARLFPGQVEAVHEYDKPGGPHAASNVAVHLKGSGFGDIVSWLQFNSGDLSALVHPKSGDVIKDHIDYGLWLGPRREGLLNDVYFEKKRRERSAKPGIPKL
;
A
#
# COMPACT_ATOMS: atom_id res chain seq x y z
N MET A 1 -29.24 -6.43 -12.91
CA MET A 1 -28.98 -7.61 -12.07
C MET A 1 -28.07 -7.15 -10.95
N LEU A 2 -28.52 -7.19 -9.70
CA LEU A 2 -27.68 -6.82 -8.55
C LEU A 2 -26.64 -7.93 -8.34
N ARG A 3 -25.45 -7.54 -7.89
CA ARG A 3 -24.39 -8.48 -7.53
C ARG A 3 -24.79 -9.10 -6.19
N ASP A 4 -25.27 -10.34 -6.19
CA ASP A 4 -25.68 -11.04 -4.97
C ASP A 4 -24.55 -11.90 -4.36
N ASP A 5 -23.34 -11.82 -4.94
CA ASP A 5 -22.12 -12.51 -4.51
C ASP A 5 -21.22 -11.65 -3.60
N PHE A 6 -21.76 -10.59 -2.98
CA PHE A 6 -21.03 -9.90 -1.92
C PHE A 6 -20.58 -10.94 -0.90
N ASN A 7 -19.27 -10.97 -0.62
CA ASN A 7 -18.65 -12.00 0.20
C ASN A 7 -19.46 -12.18 1.50
N SER A 8 -20.26 -13.25 1.59
CA SER A 8 -21.12 -13.55 2.74
C SER A 8 -20.32 -13.99 3.97
N GLY A 9 -18.98 -13.93 3.89
CA GLY A 9 -18.07 -14.23 4.96
C GLY A 9 -17.99 -13.13 6.02
N SER A 10 -17.27 -13.44 7.10
CA SER A 10 -16.99 -12.51 8.19
C SER A 10 -16.19 -11.30 7.70
N LYS A 11 -16.39 -10.16 8.37
CA LYS A 11 -15.57 -8.94 8.20
C LYS A 11 -14.07 -9.31 8.24
N PRO A 12 -13.25 -8.88 7.27
CA PRO A 12 -11.81 -9.10 7.30
C PRO A 12 -11.19 -8.52 8.57
N ASP A 13 -10.36 -9.31 9.26
CA ASP A 13 -9.64 -8.84 10.45
C ASP A 13 -8.30 -8.19 10.09
N VAL A 14 -8.36 -7.03 9.41
CA VAL A 14 -7.16 -6.29 9.02
C VAL A 14 -6.70 -5.39 10.15
N LYS A 15 -5.53 -5.72 10.74
CA LYS A 15 -4.96 -4.96 11.86
C LYS A 15 -4.12 -3.77 11.41
N THR A 16 -3.51 -3.82 10.24
CA THR A 16 -2.59 -2.80 9.75
C THR A 16 -2.72 -2.56 8.25
N TYR A 17 -2.37 -1.34 7.83
CA TYR A 17 -2.33 -0.90 6.45
C TYR A 17 -0.99 -0.23 6.17
N HIS A 18 -0.58 -0.25 4.90
CA HIS A 18 0.60 0.46 4.44
C HIS A 18 0.19 1.49 3.39
N ILE A 19 0.78 2.68 3.44
CA ILE A 19 0.75 3.67 2.38
C ILE A 19 2.15 3.76 1.78
N HIS A 20 2.27 3.60 0.47
CA HIS A 20 3.52 3.83 -0.27
C HIS A 20 3.38 5.09 -1.11
N LEU A 21 4.03 6.17 -0.69
CA LEU A 21 4.11 7.44 -1.42
C LEU A 21 5.30 7.35 -2.39
N TYR A 22 5.02 7.15 -3.68
CA TYR A 22 6.05 6.97 -4.69
C TYR A 22 6.64 8.30 -5.15
N TYR A 23 7.94 8.29 -5.46
CA TYR A 23 8.67 9.42 -5.98
C TYR A 23 9.80 9.00 -6.91
N GLU A 24 10.31 9.97 -7.67
CA GLU A 24 11.54 9.87 -8.44
C GLU A 24 12.69 10.55 -7.71
N VAL A 25 13.81 9.85 -7.55
CA VAL A 25 15.00 10.36 -6.84
C VAL A 25 15.59 11.57 -7.57
N GLY A 26 15.88 12.64 -6.82
CA GLY A 26 16.41 13.90 -7.34
C GLY A 26 15.39 14.75 -8.10
N LYS A 27 14.11 14.38 -8.08
CA LYS A 27 13.01 15.16 -8.69
C LYS A 27 12.11 15.77 -7.62
N GLU A 28 11.27 16.72 -8.00
CA GLU A 28 10.39 17.45 -7.09
C GLU A 28 9.46 16.55 -6.25
N SER A 29 9.07 15.40 -6.80
CA SER A 29 8.25 14.41 -6.08
C SER A 29 8.92 13.84 -4.83
N GLU A 30 10.25 13.79 -4.76
CA GLU A 30 10.97 13.21 -3.61
C GLU A 30 10.76 14.00 -2.32
N PRO A 31 11.14 15.29 -2.25
CA PRO A 31 10.89 16.07 -1.03
C PRO A 31 9.40 16.20 -0.72
N GLN A 32 8.51 16.18 -1.72
CA GLN A 32 7.06 16.17 -1.51
C GLN A 32 6.59 14.89 -0.80
N ALA A 33 6.98 13.71 -1.29
CA ALA A 33 6.60 12.44 -0.69
C ALA A 33 7.16 12.30 0.75
N LYS A 34 8.43 12.68 0.96
CA LYS A 34 9.07 12.68 2.29
C LYS A 34 8.37 13.65 3.24
N ALA A 35 8.10 14.89 2.82
CA ALA A 35 7.39 15.86 3.64
C ALA A 35 5.96 15.41 4.00
N LEU A 36 5.24 14.82 3.04
CA LEU A 36 3.89 14.32 3.23
C LEU A 36 3.85 13.14 4.22
N ALA A 37 4.77 12.18 4.11
CA ALA A 37 4.91 11.09 5.09
C ALA A 37 5.15 11.60 6.50
N GLN A 38 6.06 12.58 6.66
CA GLN A 38 6.34 13.20 7.95
C GLN A 38 5.13 13.96 8.49
N GLN A 39 4.33 14.58 7.62
CA GLN A 39 3.11 15.27 8.02
C GLN A 39 2.03 14.30 8.52
N ILE A 40 1.87 13.14 7.87
CA ILE A 40 0.99 12.07 8.33
C ILE A 40 1.39 11.64 9.75
N ALA A 41 2.68 11.37 9.98
CA ALA A 41 3.17 10.96 11.30
C ALA A 41 2.93 12.03 12.39
N ARG A 42 3.06 13.32 12.03
CA ARG A 42 2.81 14.44 12.96
C ARG A 42 1.34 14.66 13.29
N LEU A 43 0.46 14.59 12.29
CA LEU A 43 -0.97 14.87 12.46
C LEU A 43 -1.75 13.73 13.11
N PHE A 44 -1.28 12.49 12.94
CA PHE A 44 -1.98 11.29 13.39
C PHE A 44 -1.11 10.48 14.39
N PRO A 45 -0.67 11.09 15.49
CA PRO A 45 0.17 10.41 16.47
C PRO A 45 -0.57 9.20 17.05
N GLY A 46 0.12 8.07 17.19
CA GLY A 46 -0.44 6.84 17.73
C GLY A 46 -1.27 6.00 16.74
N GLN A 47 -1.63 6.55 15.57
CA GLN A 47 -2.22 5.80 14.45
C GLN A 47 -1.17 5.33 13.45
N VAL A 48 -0.04 6.04 13.34
CA VAL A 48 1.15 5.63 12.56
C VAL A 48 2.06 4.76 13.42
N GLU A 49 2.47 3.62 12.88
CA GLU A 49 3.39 2.67 13.54
C GLU A 49 4.84 2.91 13.14
N ALA A 50 5.09 3.22 11.86
CA ALA A 50 6.43 3.45 11.35
C ALA A 50 6.40 4.25 10.04
N VAL A 51 7.52 4.91 9.75
CA VAL A 51 7.82 5.53 8.46
C VAL A 51 9.16 4.98 7.98
N HIS A 52 9.22 4.51 6.73
CA HIS A 52 10.43 3.97 6.11
C HIS A 52 10.67 4.59 4.75
N GLU A 53 11.90 5.04 4.50
CA GLU A 53 12.30 5.60 3.21
C GLU A 53 13.06 4.54 2.39
N TYR A 54 12.68 4.42 1.12
CA TYR A 54 13.29 3.50 0.16
C TYR A 54 13.69 4.25 -1.09
N ASP A 55 14.96 4.65 -1.19
CA ASP A 55 15.49 5.38 -2.35
C ASP A 55 15.79 4.49 -3.57
N LYS A 56 15.47 3.19 -3.50
CA LYS A 56 15.63 2.25 -4.61
C LYS A 56 14.52 1.19 -4.63
N PRO A 57 14.25 0.59 -5.80
CA PRO A 57 13.29 -0.51 -5.92
C PRO A 57 13.59 -1.67 -4.97
N GLY A 58 12.54 -2.33 -4.49
CA GLY A 58 12.66 -3.41 -3.51
C GLY A 58 11.36 -4.18 -3.31
N GLY A 59 11.47 -5.51 -3.31
CA GLY A 59 10.32 -6.40 -3.12
C GLY A 59 9.22 -6.13 -4.17
N PRO A 60 7.97 -5.87 -3.74
CA PRO A 60 6.85 -5.64 -4.65
C PRO A 60 6.85 -4.25 -5.31
N HIS A 61 7.75 -3.35 -4.91
CA HIS A 61 7.80 -1.97 -5.42
C HIS A 61 8.94 -1.81 -6.42
N ALA A 62 8.62 -1.32 -7.62
CA ALA A 62 9.57 -1.07 -8.70
C ALA A 62 10.08 0.38 -8.74
N ALA A 63 9.61 1.24 -7.85
CA ALA A 63 10.02 2.63 -7.72
C ALA A 63 10.35 3.00 -6.26
N SER A 64 11.12 4.09 -6.10
CA SER A 64 11.43 4.67 -4.80
C SER A 64 10.16 5.18 -4.13
N ASN A 65 10.06 5.02 -2.81
CA ASN A 65 8.87 5.39 -2.05
C ASN A 65 9.18 5.63 -0.58
N VAL A 66 8.28 6.36 0.07
CA VAL A 66 8.20 6.40 1.53
C VAL A 66 7.00 5.56 1.96
N ALA A 67 7.25 4.53 2.75
CA ALA A 67 6.22 3.68 3.33
C ALA A 67 5.80 4.23 4.69
N VAL A 68 4.49 4.43 4.87
CA VAL A 68 3.87 4.78 6.15
C VAL A 68 3.02 3.60 6.60
N HIS A 69 3.39 2.96 7.70
CA HIS A 69 2.63 1.85 8.29
C HIS A 69 1.62 2.40 9.29
N LEU A 70 0.36 2.00 9.15
CA LEU A 70 -0.76 2.50 9.95
C LEU A 70 -1.42 1.34 10.70
N LYS A 71 -1.90 1.63 11.90
CA LYS A 71 -2.92 0.80 12.56
C LYS A 71 -4.21 0.85 11.77
N GLY A 72 -4.99 -0.24 11.83
CA GLY A 72 -6.30 -0.32 11.18
C GLY A 72 -7.26 0.79 11.61
N SER A 73 -7.15 1.26 12.85
CA SER A 73 -7.93 2.40 13.37
C SER A 73 -7.61 3.73 12.68
N GLY A 74 -6.40 3.88 12.12
CA GLY A 74 -5.99 5.10 11.40
C GLY A 74 -6.40 5.13 9.94
N PHE A 75 -6.90 4.03 9.38
CA PHE A 75 -7.19 3.94 7.95
C PHE A 75 -8.16 5.03 7.50
N GLY A 76 -9.31 5.17 8.17
CA GLY A 76 -10.32 6.15 7.79
C GLY A 76 -9.80 7.58 7.82
N ASP A 77 -9.21 7.98 8.95
CA ASP A 77 -8.76 9.36 9.17
C ASP A 77 -7.61 9.75 8.23
N ILE A 78 -6.57 8.90 8.15
CA ILE A 78 -5.36 9.20 7.38
C ILE A 78 -5.63 9.16 5.88
N VAL A 79 -6.36 8.15 5.38
CA VAL A 79 -6.67 8.02 3.96
C VAL A 79 -7.58 9.17 3.51
N SER A 80 -8.57 9.54 4.32
CA SER A 80 -9.44 10.69 4.01
C SER A 80 -8.65 11.99 3.97
N TRP A 81 -7.74 12.22 4.91
CA TRP A 81 -6.87 13.38 4.87
C TRP A 81 -5.95 13.36 3.64
N LEU A 82 -5.37 12.20 3.32
CA LEU A 82 -4.46 12.04 2.19
C LEU A 82 -5.15 12.34 0.84
N GLN A 83 -6.45 12.05 0.69
CA GLN A 83 -7.23 12.41 -0.51
C GLN A 83 -7.17 13.91 -0.85
N PHE A 84 -7.07 14.78 0.15
CA PHE A 84 -6.98 16.23 -0.04
C PHE A 84 -5.53 16.75 -0.16
N ASN A 85 -4.54 15.92 0.22
CA ASN A 85 -3.16 16.37 0.42
C ASN A 85 -2.14 15.63 -0.45
N SER A 86 -2.55 14.62 -1.23
CA SER A 86 -1.63 13.82 -2.06
C SER A 86 -1.10 14.58 -3.28
N GLY A 87 -1.79 15.62 -3.76
CA GLY A 87 -1.45 16.31 -5.01
C GLY A 87 -1.28 15.32 -6.16
N ASP A 88 -0.18 15.44 -6.91
CA ASP A 88 0.15 14.58 -8.05
C ASP A 88 0.99 13.34 -7.69
N LEU A 89 1.22 13.08 -6.39
CA LEU A 89 1.92 11.89 -5.94
C LEU A 89 1.04 10.65 -6.14
N SER A 90 1.64 9.59 -6.67
CA SER A 90 1.02 8.26 -6.69
C SER A 90 1.16 7.63 -5.31
N ALA A 91 0.04 7.27 -4.69
CA ALA A 91 0.04 6.61 -3.39
C ALA A 91 -0.71 5.28 -3.43
N LEU A 92 -0.01 4.17 -3.16
CA LEU A 92 -0.66 2.87 -2.97
C LEU A 92 -0.97 2.68 -1.49
N VAL A 93 -2.25 2.52 -1.17
CA VAL A 93 -2.74 2.12 0.15
C VAL A 93 -3.15 0.66 0.07
N HIS A 94 -2.64 -0.20 0.96
CA HIS A 94 -3.06 -1.60 0.98
C HIS A 94 -3.14 -2.19 2.39
N PRO A 95 -4.02 -3.19 2.62
CA PRO A 95 -4.07 -3.93 3.88
C PRO A 95 -2.86 -4.86 4.02
N LYS A 96 -2.65 -5.37 5.24
CA LYS A 96 -1.73 -6.49 5.51
C LYS A 96 -2.56 -7.73 5.88
N SER A 97 -3.11 -8.41 4.87
CA SER A 97 -3.93 -9.62 5.08
C SER A 97 -3.10 -10.90 5.17
N GLY A 98 -1.80 -10.83 4.86
CA GLY A 98 -0.90 -11.98 4.79
C GLY A 98 -0.77 -12.58 3.38
N ASP A 99 -1.59 -12.15 2.42
CA ASP A 99 -1.45 -12.49 1.00
C ASP A 99 -0.86 -11.29 0.24
N VAL A 100 0.47 -11.21 0.18
CA VAL A 100 1.19 -10.07 -0.43
C VAL A 100 0.72 -9.75 -1.86
N ILE A 101 0.36 -10.78 -2.64
CA ILE A 101 -0.10 -10.58 -4.01
C ILE A 101 -1.46 -9.87 -3.99
N LYS A 102 -2.39 -10.39 -3.20
CA LYS A 102 -3.73 -9.80 -3.11
C LYS A 102 -3.71 -8.43 -2.47
N ASP A 103 -2.93 -8.26 -1.40
CA ASP A 103 -2.78 -6.99 -0.69
C ASP A 103 -2.44 -5.86 -1.68
N HIS A 104 -1.44 -6.07 -2.54
CA HIS A 104 -0.98 -5.02 -3.44
C HIS A 104 -1.80 -4.89 -4.73
N ILE A 105 -2.30 -6.00 -5.27
CA ILE A 105 -2.92 -6.03 -6.61
C ILE A 105 -4.45 -5.99 -6.55
N ASP A 106 -5.06 -6.79 -5.68
CA ASP A 106 -6.51 -6.98 -5.64
C ASP A 106 -7.18 -6.06 -4.62
N TYR A 107 -6.51 -5.81 -3.49
CA TYR A 107 -7.01 -5.03 -2.35
C TYR A 107 -6.39 -3.63 -2.26
N GLY A 108 -5.47 -3.31 -3.18
CA GLY A 108 -4.80 -2.03 -3.24
C GLY A 108 -5.76 -0.92 -3.67
N LEU A 109 -5.74 0.18 -2.92
CA LEU A 109 -6.38 1.44 -3.25
C LEU A 109 -5.30 2.42 -3.72
N TRP A 110 -5.55 3.13 -4.82
CA TRP A 110 -4.66 4.18 -5.30
C TRP A 110 -5.27 5.55 -5.01
N LEU A 111 -4.46 6.44 -4.41
CA LEU A 111 -4.74 7.87 -4.34
C LEU A 111 -3.79 8.62 -5.28
N GLY A 112 -4.28 9.71 -5.87
CA GLY A 112 -3.59 10.40 -6.95
C GLY A 112 -3.52 9.57 -8.23
N PRO A 113 -2.68 9.97 -9.20
CA PRO A 113 -2.55 9.23 -10.46
C PRO A 113 -1.89 7.88 -10.21
N ARG A 114 -2.48 6.78 -10.69
CA ARG A 114 -1.78 5.48 -10.76
C ARG A 114 -0.89 5.46 -11.99
N ARG A 115 0.42 5.56 -11.79
CA ARG A 115 1.42 5.47 -12.87
C ARG A 115 1.84 4.01 -13.09
N GLU A 116 2.23 3.70 -14.32
CA GLU A 116 2.79 2.40 -14.67
C GLU A 116 4.19 2.22 -14.06
N GLY A 117 4.63 0.97 -13.90
CA GLY A 117 5.98 0.66 -13.41
C GLY A 117 6.24 0.95 -11.93
N LEU A 118 5.23 1.29 -11.14
CA LEU A 118 5.39 1.48 -9.68
C LEU A 118 5.47 0.15 -8.92
N LEU A 119 4.88 -0.90 -9.47
CA LEU A 119 4.87 -2.25 -8.92
C LEU A 119 5.79 -3.18 -9.72
N ASN A 120 6.40 -4.13 -9.02
CA ASN A 120 7.37 -5.05 -9.58
C ASN A 120 6.69 -6.32 -10.09
N ASP A 121 6.35 -6.36 -11.37
CA ASP A 121 5.66 -7.50 -11.98
C ASP A 121 6.48 -8.79 -11.90
N VAL A 122 7.81 -8.71 -12.07
CA VAL A 122 8.72 -9.88 -11.94
C VAL A 122 8.64 -10.48 -10.52
N TYR A 123 8.56 -9.63 -9.50
CA TYR A 123 8.36 -10.08 -8.12
C TYR A 123 7.02 -10.82 -7.96
N PHE A 124 5.93 -10.26 -8.48
CA PHE A 124 4.61 -10.87 -8.36
C PHE A 124 4.51 -12.17 -9.16
N GLU A 125 5.08 -12.25 -10.36
CA GLU A 125 5.15 -13.48 -11.14
C GLU A 125 5.91 -14.58 -10.40
N LYS A 126 7.06 -14.25 -9.80
CA LYS A 126 7.81 -15.18 -8.95
C LYS A 126 6.94 -15.68 -7.80
N LYS A 127 6.24 -14.78 -7.09
CA LYS A 127 5.34 -15.15 -5.99
C LYS A 127 4.16 -16.03 -6.43
N ARG A 128 3.59 -15.77 -7.61
CA ARG A 128 2.53 -16.62 -8.20
C ARG A 128 3.07 -18.02 -8.49
N ARG A 129 4.27 -18.15 -9.08
CA ARG A 129 4.92 -19.46 -9.34
C ARG A 129 5.21 -20.22 -8.04
N GLU A 130 5.77 -19.55 -7.03
CA GLU A 130 6.04 -20.13 -5.71
C GLU A 130 4.77 -20.68 -5.05
N ARG A 131 3.64 -19.95 -5.19
CA ARG A 131 2.34 -20.37 -4.68
C ARG A 131 1.79 -21.60 -5.43
N SER A 132 1.90 -21.63 -6.75
CA SER A 132 1.44 -22.79 -7.55
C SER A 132 2.29 -24.05 -7.32
N ALA A 133 3.57 -23.89 -6.98
CA ALA A 133 4.47 -25.01 -6.67
C ALA A 133 4.26 -25.64 -5.29
N LYS A 134 3.43 -25.02 -4.42
CA LYS A 134 3.07 -25.53 -3.08
C LYS A 134 1.56 -25.76 -2.95
N PRO A 135 0.97 -26.73 -3.66
CA PRO A 135 -0.44 -27.02 -3.50
C PRO A 135 -0.70 -27.62 -2.10
N GLY A 136 -1.52 -26.97 -1.27
CA GLY A 136 -2.13 -27.61 -0.10
C GLY A 136 -1.81 -27.08 1.31
N ILE A 137 -1.17 -25.93 1.50
CA ILE A 137 -1.11 -25.31 2.85
C ILE A 137 -2.35 -24.43 3.03
N PRO A 138 -3.25 -24.72 4.00
CA PRO A 138 -4.42 -23.89 4.26
C PRO A 138 -4.01 -22.47 4.64
N LYS A 139 -4.80 -21.49 4.22
CA LYS A 139 -4.67 -20.11 4.69
C LYS A 139 -5.02 -20.09 6.18
N LEU A 140 -4.07 -19.68 7.03
CA LEU A 140 -4.36 -19.23 8.40
C LEU A 140 -5.15 -17.92 8.36
#